data_AF-A0A2E2ETL3-F1
#
_entry.id   AF-A0A2E2ETL3-F1
#
_cell.length_a   1.000
_cell.length_b   1.000
_cell.length_c   1.000
_cell.angle_alpha   90.00
_cell.angle_beta   90.00
_cell.angle_gamma   90.00
#
_symmetry.space_group_name_H-M   'P 1'
#
loop_
_entity.id
_entity.type
_entity.pdbx_description
1 polymer ?
#
loop_
_entity_poly.entity_id
_entity_poly.type
_entity_poly.pdbx_seq_one_letter_code
_entity_poly.pdbx_strand_id
1 'polypeptide(L)'
;MRALILKYKLVIRFIVTFLAVYGMLILGYHLYLKFSDGSQFYPDYITNLVARQTNTVINGFGYNASILPHSNEPSIKVIINGEFVARVIEGCNAVSIIILFVAFVVAFSGSWKTTLIYCFAGSIIIYVFNIMRIVILSIGLYHYPEHQELLHKVIFPMFIYGVVFILWMVWVNRFSKKLKTNA
;
A
#
# COMPACT_ATOMS: atom_id res chain seq x y z
N MET A 1 -12.34 32.55 -17.28
CA MET A 1 -11.60 31.80 -16.24
C MET A 1 -12.19 31.91 -14.83
N ARG A 2 -12.44 33.10 -14.26
CA ARG A 2 -12.99 33.24 -12.88
C ARG A 2 -14.30 32.46 -12.62
N ALA A 3 -15.22 32.43 -13.58
CA ALA A 3 -16.49 31.70 -13.45
C ALA A 3 -16.32 30.17 -13.33
N LEU A 4 -15.34 29.58 -14.04
CA LEU A 4 -15.05 28.14 -13.97
C LEU A 4 -14.42 27.77 -12.61
N ILE A 5 -13.51 28.61 -12.10
CA ILE A 5 -12.87 28.41 -10.79
C ILE A 5 -13.90 28.48 -9.66
N LEU A 6 -14.90 29.37 -9.77
CA LEU A 6 -15.98 29.47 -8.79
C LEU A 6 -16.92 28.26 -8.84
N LYS A 7 -17.29 27.78 -10.05
CA LYS A 7 -18.14 26.59 -10.24
C LYS A 7 -17.51 25.32 -9.68
N TYR A 8 -16.20 25.15 -9.85
CA TYR A 8 -15.47 23.94 -9.42
C TYR A 8 -14.62 24.15 -8.17
N LYS A 9 -14.85 25.22 -7.39
CA LYS A 9 -14.06 25.57 -6.20
C LYS A 9 -13.83 24.40 -5.26
N LEU A 10 -14.84 23.56 -5.09
CA LEU A 10 -14.82 22.41 -4.20
C LEU A 10 -13.95 21.27 -4.73
N VAL A 11 -14.04 20.99 -6.04
CA VAL A 11 -13.20 20.01 -6.73
C VAL A 11 -11.73 20.48 -6.76
N ILE A 12 -11.49 21.76 -7.05
CA ILE A 12 -10.15 22.35 -7.05
C ILE A 12 -9.53 22.27 -5.66
N ARG A 13 -10.29 22.61 -4.60
CA ARG A 13 -9.82 22.48 -3.21
C ARG A 13 -9.43 21.04 -2.89
N PHE A 14 -10.26 20.08 -3.28
CA PHE A 14 -9.96 18.66 -3.12
C PHE A 14 -8.65 18.28 -3.83
N ILE A 15 -8.52 18.59 -5.12
CA ILE A 15 -7.32 18.24 -5.92
C ILE A 15 -6.07 18.84 -5.29
N VAL A 16 -6.08 20.13 -4.94
CA VAL A 16 -4.92 20.81 -4.36
C VAL A 16 -4.55 20.20 -3.01
N THR A 17 -5.54 19.90 -2.17
CA THR A 17 -5.28 19.31 -0.84
C THR A 17 -4.75 17.88 -0.97
N PHE A 18 -5.36 17.08 -1.85
CA PHE A 18 -4.90 15.73 -2.15
C PHE A 18 -3.45 15.73 -2.65
N LEU A 19 -3.13 16.54 -3.66
CA LEU A 19 -1.79 16.61 -4.23
C LEU A 19 -0.76 17.13 -3.24
N ALA A 20 -1.11 18.12 -2.42
CA ALA A 20 -0.21 18.65 -1.40
C ALA A 20 0.10 17.62 -0.31
N VAL A 21 -0.92 16.94 0.21
CA VAL A 21 -0.73 15.91 1.25
C VAL A 21 0.01 14.70 0.68
N TYR A 22 -0.40 14.23 -0.50
CA TYR A 22 0.28 13.12 -1.19
C TYR A 22 1.75 13.46 -1.46
N GLY A 23 2.03 14.64 -2.01
CA GLY A 23 3.38 15.12 -2.30
C GLY A 23 4.26 15.24 -1.05
N MET A 24 3.70 15.73 0.06
CA MET A 24 4.42 15.82 1.33
C MET A 24 4.75 14.43 1.89
N LEU A 25 3.78 13.51 1.90
CA LEU A 25 3.95 12.17 2.44
C LEU A 25 4.91 11.34 1.59
N ILE A 26 4.80 11.41 0.25
CA ILE A 26 5.70 10.66 -0.64
C ILE A 26 7.13 11.19 -0.57
N LEU A 27 7.32 12.51 -0.43
CA LEU A 27 8.64 13.09 -0.20
C LEU A 27 9.23 12.60 1.13
N GLY A 28 8.43 12.60 2.20
CA GLY A 28 8.83 12.05 3.50
C GLY A 28 9.22 10.57 3.40
N TYR A 29 8.49 9.79 2.61
CA TYR A 29 8.80 8.39 2.37
C TYR A 29 10.10 8.19 1.59
N HIS A 30 10.33 8.97 0.53
CA HIS A 30 11.60 8.93 -0.20
C HIS A 30 12.79 9.33 0.67
N LEU A 31 12.63 10.32 1.54
CA LEU A 31 13.66 10.67 2.53
C LEU A 31 13.91 9.50 3.49
N TYR A 32 12.86 8.87 4.01
CA TYR A 32 12.97 7.67 4.84
C TYR A 32 13.78 6.56 4.14
N LEU A 33 13.50 6.27 2.88
CA LEU A 33 14.23 5.24 2.11
C LEU A 33 15.70 5.62 1.94
N LYS A 34 15.99 6.89 1.62
CA LYS A 34 17.36 7.38 1.49
C LYS A 34 18.17 7.25 2.78
N PHE A 35 17.55 7.46 3.94
CA PHE A 35 18.20 7.27 5.24
C PHE A 35 18.24 5.81 5.71
N SER A 36 17.44 4.94 5.09
CA SER A 36 17.41 3.50 5.40
C SER A 36 18.44 2.70 4.61
N ASP A 37 19.03 3.28 3.56
CA ASP A 37 20.09 2.66 2.77
C ASP A 37 21.32 2.37 3.64
N GLY A 38 21.87 1.16 3.50
CA GLY A 38 22.95 0.67 4.36
C GLY A 38 22.57 0.36 5.81
N SER A 39 21.28 0.41 6.18
CA SER A 39 20.82 0.02 7.51
C SER A 39 20.93 -1.50 7.75
N GLN A 40 20.92 -1.91 9.03
CA GLN A 40 20.92 -3.33 9.41
C GLN A 40 19.71 -4.12 8.85
N PHE A 41 18.61 -3.41 8.56
CA PHE A 41 17.39 -3.99 8.00
C PHE A 41 17.34 -3.74 6.50
N TYR A 42 18.19 -4.43 5.75
CA TYR A 42 18.18 -4.34 4.29
C TYR A 42 16.86 -4.85 3.69
N PRO A 43 16.31 -4.20 2.64
CA PRO A 43 16.73 -2.92 2.06
C PRO A 43 16.24 -1.70 2.85
N ASP A 44 15.13 -1.85 3.56
CA ASP A 44 14.63 -0.91 4.56
C ASP A 44 13.84 -1.69 5.63
N TYR A 45 13.63 -1.07 6.79
CA TYR A 45 12.96 -1.72 7.92
C TYR A 45 11.55 -2.24 7.57
N ILE A 46 10.75 -1.47 6.83
CA ILE A 46 9.36 -1.84 6.54
C ILE A 46 9.33 -3.01 5.55
N THR A 47 10.14 -2.95 4.49
CA THR A 47 10.26 -4.05 3.52
C THR A 47 10.80 -5.32 4.19
N ASN A 48 11.77 -5.18 5.11
CA ASN A 48 12.28 -6.29 5.91
C ASN A 48 11.21 -6.91 6.81
N LEU A 49 10.43 -6.07 7.49
CA LEU A 49 9.34 -6.51 8.35
C LEU A 49 8.26 -7.26 7.54
N VAL A 50 7.85 -6.71 6.40
CA VAL A 50 6.86 -7.34 5.51
C VAL A 50 7.36 -8.69 5.01
N ALA A 51 8.62 -8.81 4.62
CA ALA A 51 9.20 -10.08 4.20
C ALA A 51 9.23 -11.11 5.34
N ARG A 52 9.59 -10.69 6.57
CA ARG A 52 9.57 -11.57 7.75
C ARG A 52 8.18 -12.06 8.09
N GLN A 53 7.19 -11.17 8.11
CA GLN A 53 5.79 -11.53 8.40
C GLN A 53 5.22 -12.43 7.32
N THR A 54 5.50 -12.14 6.04
CA THR A 54 5.16 -13.03 4.93
C THR A 54 5.75 -14.42 5.13
N ASN A 55 7.04 -14.51 5.49
CA ASN A 55 7.71 -15.77 5.77
C ASN A 55 7.03 -16.54 6.91
N THR A 56 6.68 -15.86 8.01
CA THR A 56 5.97 -16.48 9.14
C THR A 56 4.62 -17.05 8.71
N VAL A 57 3.85 -16.31 7.90
CA VAL A 57 2.54 -16.76 7.44
C VAL A 57 2.67 -17.95 6.48
N ILE A 58 3.63 -17.92 5.54
CA ILE A 58 3.87 -19.05 4.62
C ILE A 58 4.25 -20.32 5.40
N ASN A 59 5.15 -20.21 6.39
CA ASN A 59 5.48 -21.34 7.26
C ASN A 59 4.26 -21.83 8.07
N GLY A 60 3.39 -20.92 8.50
CA GLY A 60 2.13 -21.25 9.17
C GLY A 60 1.16 -22.06 8.31
N PHE A 61 1.26 -21.98 6.97
CA PHE A 61 0.52 -22.81 6.02
C PHE A 61 1.17 -24.18 5.74
N GLY A 62 2.26 -24.53 6.43
CA GLY A 62 2.92 -25.84 6.32
C GLY A 62 4.03 -25.94 5.28
N TYR A 63 4.46 -24.82 4.70
CA TYR A 63 5.61 -24.77 3.79
C TYR A 63 6.91 -24.56 4.56
N ASN A 64 8.05 -25.02 4.03
CA ASN A 64 9.36 -24.66 4.56
C ASN A 64 9.86 -23.40 3.85
N ALA A 65 9.54 -22.23 4.40
CA ALA A 65 9.92 -20.95 3.79
C ALA A 65 11.06 -20.25 4.55
N SER A 66 11.98 -19.67 3.78
CA SER A 66 13.06 -18.83 4.29
C SER A 66 13.18 -17.54 3.47
N ILE A 67 13.76 -16.52 4.09
CA ILE A 67 14.03 -15.24 3.44
C ILE A 67 15.51 -14.90 3.52
N LEU A 68 16.05 -14.34 2.45
CA LEU A 68 17.45 -13.91 2.37
C LEU A 68 17.55 -12.54 1.69
N PRO A 69 18.38 -11.61 2.21
CA PRO A 69 18.69 -10.38 1.51
C PRO A 69 19.24 -10.68 0.10
N HIS A 70 18.80 -9.92 -0.89
CA HIS A 70 19.36 -10.03 -2.24
C HIS A 70 20.70 -9.28 -2.30
N SER A 71 21.76 -9.93 -2.79
CA SER A 71 23.11 -9.34 -2.77
C SER A 71 23.28 -8.15 -3.71
N ASN A 72 22.55 -8.14 -4.83
CA ASN A 72 22.76 -7.22 -5.94
C ASN A 72 21.58 -6.25 -6.18
N GLU A 73 20.51 -6.33 -5.38
CA GLU A 73 19.28 -5.55 -5.59
C GLU A 73 18.63 -5.22 -4.24
N PRO A 74 18.01 -4.03 -4.07
CA PRO A 74 17.32 -3.64 -2.83
C PRO A 74 16.01 -4.43 -2.64
N SER A 75 16.14 -5.71 -2.32
CA SER A 75 15.05 -6.66 -2.20
C SER A 75 15.38 -7.81 -1.26
N ILE A 76 14.34 -8.56 -0.87
CA ILE A 76 14.46 -9.78 -0.06
C ILE A 76 13.89 -10.94 -0.87
N LYS A 77 14.68 -12.00 -1.02
CA LYS A 77 14.27 -13.24 -1.66
C LYS A 77 13.34 -14.03 -0.74
N VAL A 78 12.26 -14.58 -1.30
CA VAL A 78 11.40 -15.58 -0.66
C VAL A 78 11.70 -16.92 -1.29
N ILE A 79 12.12 -17.87 -0.45
CA ILE A 79 12.50 -19.23 -0.85
C ILE A 79 11.52 -20.19 -0.19
N ILE A 80 10.89 -21.06 -0.98
CA ILE A 80 9.95 -22.07 -0.49
C ILE A 80 10.49 -23.45 -0.88
N ASN A 81 10.68 -24.33 0.10
CA ASN A 81 11.20 -25.69 -0.09
C ASN A 81 12.52 -25.74 -0.87
N GLY A 82 13.38 -24.72 -0.70
CA GLY A 82 14.68 -24.60 -1.40
C GLY A 82 14.61 -23.89 -2.75
N GLU A 83 13.43 -23.60 -3.28
CA GLU A 83 13.26 -22.92 -4.56
C GLU A 83 13.08 -21.42 -4.38
N PHE A 84 13.72 -20.62 -5.23
CA PHE A 84 13.52 -19.18 -5.26
C PHE A 84 12.22 -18.84 -5.98
N VAL A 85 11.26 -18.25 -5.26
CA VAL A 85 9.90 -18.07 -5.78
C VAL A 85 9.54 -16.61 -6.05
N ALA A 86 9.94 -15.70 -5.17
CA ALA A 86 9.55 -14.30 -5.30
C ALA A 86 10.58 -13.35 -4.66
N ARG A 87 10.47 -12.07 -4.97
CA ARG A 87 11.19 -10.97 -4.31
C ARG A 87 10.19 -10.04 -3.64
N VAL A 88 10.50 -9.61 -2.42
CA VAL A 88 9.82 -8.50 -1.75
C VAL A 88 10.69 -7.25 -1.95
N ILE A 89 10.14 -6.26 -2.63
CA ILE A 89 10.76 -4.96 -2.90
C ILE A 89 10.00 -3.84 -2.15
N GLU A 90 10.53 -2.62 -2.18
CA GLU A 90 9.85 -1.42 -1.66
C GLU A 90 8.39 -1.33 -2.14
N GLY A 91 8.14 -1.50 -3.43
CA GLY A 91 6.78 -1.47 -4.00
C GLY A 91 5.82 -2.54 -3.47
N CYS A 92 6.33 -3.53 -2.73
CA CYS A 92 5.53 -4.58 -2.10
C CYS A 92 5.21 -4.30 -0.62
N ASN A 93 5.73 -3.25 0.01
CA ASN A 93 5.59 -3.05 1.46
C ASN A 93 4.31 -2.30 1.89
N ALA A 94 3.42 -1.98 0.94
CA ALA A 94 2.17 -1.24 1.08
C ALA A 94 2.27 0.27 1.37
N VAL A 95 3.44 0.83 1.67
CA VAL A 95 3.55 2.22 2.15
C VAL A 95 3.02 3.23 1.14
N SER A 96 3.40 3.12 -0.14
CA SER A 96 2.91 4.02 -1.19
C SER A 96 1.38 3.96 -1.37
N ILE A 97 0.79 2.78 -1.17
CA ILE A 97 -0.67 2.59 -1.24
C ILE A 97 -1.34 3.21 -0.02
N ILE A 98 -0.76 3.06 1.16
CA ILE A 98 -1.23 3.70 2.40
C ILE A 98 -1.15 5.22 2.29
N ILE A 99 -0.06 5.77 1.75
CA ILE A 99 0.10 7.22 1.50
C ILE A 99 -1.00 7.72 0.58
N LEU A 100 -1.24 7.03 -0.55
CA LEU A 100 -2.31 7.36 -1.48
C LEU A 100 -3.68 7.35 -0.79
N PHE A 101 -3.96 6.31 0.00
CA PHE A 101 -5.19 6.16 0.76
C PHE A 101 -5.40 7.33 1.76
N VAL A 102 -4.39 7.61 2.58
CA VAL A 102 -4.43 8.68 3.59
C VAL A 102 -4.60 10.05 2.93
N ALA A 103 -3.87 10.34 1.85
CA ALA A 103 -4.00 11.61 1.14
C ALA A 103 -5.43 11.85 0.64
N PHE A 104 -6.08 10.82 0.10
CA PHE A 104 -7.48 10.90 -0.34
C PHE A 104 -8.44 11.13 0.83
N VAL A 105 -8.29 10.36 1.92
CA VAL A 105 -9.14 10.48 3.11
C VAL A 105 -9.05 11.88 3.73
N VAL A 106 -7.83 12.42 3.84
CA VAL A 106 -7.56 13.78 4.34
C VAL A 106 -8.16 14.85 3.44
N ALA A 107 -8.12 14.67 2.11
CA ALA A 107 -8.69 15.63 1.16
C ALA A 107 -10.22 15.76 1.26
N PHE A 108 -10.91 14.76 1.84
CA PHE A 108 -12.35 14.79 2.15
C PHE A 108 -12.65 14.99 3.65
N SER A 109 -11.65 15.29 4.48
CA SER A 109 -11.82 15.31 5.93
C SER A 109 -12.77 16.39 6.43
N GLY A 110 -13.72 15.96 7.27
CA GLY A 110 -14.65 16.84 7.99
C GLY A 110 -14.24 17.05 9.44
N SER A 111 -14.07 15.96 10.19
CA SER A 111 -13.67 15.94 11.60
C SER A 111 -12.31 15.27 11.76
N TRP A 112 -11.34 15.99 12.32
CA TRP A 112 -9.96 15.51 12.47
C TRP A 112 -9.85 14.18 13.22
N LYS A 113 -10.62 13.99 14.31
CA LYS A 113 -10.61 12.75 15.10
C LYS A 113 -11.08 11.54 14.28
N THR A 114 -12.19 11.67 13.55
CA THR A 114 -12.73 10.59 12.73
C THR A 114 -11.78 10.25 11.58
N THR A 115 -11.20 11.27 10.94
CA THR A 115 -10.20 11.11 9.89
C THR A 115 -8.97 10.35 10.38
N LEU A 116 -8.41 10.71 11.55
CA LEU A 116 -7.24 10.01 12.09
C LEU A 116 -7.53 8.54 12.41
N ILE A 117 -8.65 8.25 13.08
CA ILE A 117 -9.04 6.86 13.40
C ILE A 117 -9.24 6.05 12.11
N TYR A 118 -9.90 6.63 11.11
CA TYR A 118 -10.15 5.96 9.85
C TYR A 118 -8.86 5.73 9.05
N CYS A 119 -7.96 6.72 9.01
CA CYS A 119 -6.63 6.57 8.41
C CYS A 119 -5.85 5.43 9.08
N PHE A 120 -5.83 5.39 10.41
CA PHE A 120 -5.14 4.34 11.15
C PHE A 120 -5.73 2.95 10.87
N ALA A 121 -7.04 2.78 11.05
CA ALA A 121 -7.72 1.50 10.80
C ALA A 121 -7.58 1.05 9.34
N GLY A 122 -7.78 1.96 8.38
CA GLY A 122 -7.61 1.67 6.96
C GLY A 122 -6.19 1.28 6.60
N SER A 123 -5.18 1.93 7.19
CA SER A 123 -3.77 1.60 6.97
C SER A 123 -3.43 0.18 7.46
N ILE A 124 -3.95 -0.22 8.63
CA ILE A 124 -3.79 -1.59 9.15
C ILE A 124 -4.44 -2.60 8.20
N ILE A 125 -5.67 -2.34 7.75
CA ILE A 125 -6.39 -3.21 6.82
C ILE A 125 -5.57 -3.38 5.53
N ILE A 126 -5.15 -2.28 4.91
CA ILE A 126 -4.33 -2.30 3.68
C ILE A 126 -3.04 -3.09 3.90
N TYR A 127 -2.35 -2.88 5.02
CA TYR A 127 -1.12 -3.57 5.36
C TYR A 127 -1.31 -5.09 5.48
N VAL A 128 -2.34 -5.53 6.21
CA VAL A 128 -2.67 -6.96 6.36
C VAL A 128 -3.03 -7.60 5.02
N PHE A 129 -3.89 -6.96 4.23
CA PHE A 129 -4.25 -7.44 2.90
C PHE A 129 -3.05 -7.50 1.95
N ASN A 130 -2.10 -6.58 2.10
CA ASN A 130 -0.86 -6.61 1.34
C ASN A 130 0.04 -7.79 1.74
N ILE A 131 0.17 -8.13 3.01
CA ILE A 131 0.91 -9.34 3.42
C ILE A 131 0.24 -10.57 2.83
N MET A 132 -1.08 -10.69 2.96
CA MET A 132 -1.84 -11.81 2.38
C MET A 132 -1.66 -11.89 0.86
N ARG A 133 -1.62 -10.75 0.15
CA ARG A 133 -1.32 -10.69 -1.28
C ARG A 133 0.05 -11.31 -1.59
N ILE A 134 1.10 -10.98 -0.83
CA ILE A 134 2.44 -11.53 -1.05
C ILE A 134 2.45 -13.03 -0.75
N VAL A 135 1.81 -13.47 0.33
CA VAL A 135 1.69 -14.90 0.69
C VAL A 135 1.02 -15.70 -0.43
N ILE A 136 -0.13 -15.24 -0.91
CA ILE A 136 -0.88 -15.92 -1.98
C ILE A 136 -0.08 -15.89 -3.29
N LEU A 137 0.62 -14.80 -3.59
CA LEU A 137 1.51 -14.73 -4.75
C LEU A 137 2.66 -15.73 -4.64
N SER A 138 3.37 -15.76 -3.51
CA SER A 138 4.50 -16.67 -3.32
C SER A 138 4.05 -18.14 -3.37
N ILE A 139 2.97 -18.52 -2.69
CA ILE A 139 2.46 -19.89 -2.76
C ILE A 139 1.93 -20.23 -4.16
N GLY A 140 1.24 -19.29 -4.81
CA GLY A 140 0.71 -19.45 -6.15
C GLY A 140 1.82 -19.63 -7.20
N LEU A 141 2.90 -18.86 -7.11
CA LEU A 141 4.07 -18.97 -7.99
C LEU A 141 4.87 -20.25 -7.75
N TYR A 142 4.89 -20.75 -6.51
CA TYR A 142 5.54 -22.02 -6.20
C TYR A 142 4.86 -23.19 -6.93
N HIS A 143 3.51 -23.22 -6.96
CA HIS A 143 2.76 -24.28 -7.63
C HIS A 143 2.50 -24.03 -9.12
N TYR A 144 2.40 -22.76 -9.53
CA TYR A 144 2.03 -22.35 -10.88
C TYR A 144 2.95 -21.23 -11.41
N PRO A 145 4.26 -21.49 -11.59
CA PRO A 145 5.23 -20.47 -12.00
C PRO A 145 4.91 -19.87 -13.38
N GLU A 146 4.28 -20.63 -14.28
CA GLU A 146 3.89 -20.18 -15.62
C GLU A 146 2.90 -19.01 -15.61
N HIS A 147 2.13 -18.83 -14.53
CA HIS A 147 1.12 -17.77 -14.40
C HIS A 147 1.67 -16.49 -13.77
N GLN A 148 2.99 -16.35 -13.65
CA GLN A 148 3.63 -15.23 -12.97
C GLN A 148 3.21 -13.86 -13.50
N GLU A 149 3.23 -13.70 -14.82
CA GLU A 149 2.85 -12.45 -15.50
C GLU A 149 1.42 -12.03 -15.12
N LEU A 150 0.45 -12.95 -15.23
CA LEU A 150 -0.96 -12.69 -14.95
C LEU A 150 -1.19 -12.36 -13.48
N LEU A 151 -0.63 -13.18 -12.59
CA LEU A 151 -0.76 -13.03 -11.15
C LEU A 151 -0.17 -11.68 -10.70
N HIS A 152 1.08 -11.41 -11.06
CA HIS A 152 1.82 -10.25 -10.57
C HIS A 152 1.40 -8.93 -11.20
N LYS A 153 1.09 -8.90 -12.51
CA LYS A 153 0.77 -7.65 -13.22
C LYS A 153 -0.71 -7.28 -13.21
N VAL A 154 -1.61 -8.25 -13.05
CA VAL A 154 -3.06 -8.02 -13.21
C VAL A 154 -3.81 -8.28 -11.92
N ILE A 155 -3.83 -9.54 -11.46
CA ILE A 155 -4.74 -9.97 -10.40
C ILE A 155 -4.42 -9.27 -9.08
N PHE A 156 -3.15 -9.30 -8.67
CA PHE A 156 -2.81 -8.79 -7.35
C PHE A 156 -2.81 -7.26 -7.22
N PRO A 157 -2.39 -6.47 -8.23
CA PRO A 157 -2.64 -5.03 -8.23
C PRO A 157 -4.14 -4.73 -8.16
N MET A 158 -4.97 -5.41 -8.97
CA MET A 158 -6.42 -5.22 -8.95
C MET A 158 -7.02 -5.50 -7.57
N PHE A 159 -6.54 -6.54 -6.88
CA PHE A 159 -7.00 -6.87 -5.53
C PHE A 159 -6.74 -5.75 -4.52
N ILE A 160 -5.51 -5.24 -4.42
CA ILE A 160 -5.19 -4.20 -3.42
C ILE A 160 -5.86 -2.87 -3.75
N TYR A 161 -5.93 -2.49 -5.03
CA TYR A 161 -6.65 -1.29 -5.46
C TYR A 161 -8.16 -1.42 -5.25
N GLY A 162 -8.72 -2.63 -5.39
CA GLY A 162 -10.11 -2.93 -5.03
C GLY A 162 -10.38 -2.69 -3.55
N VAL A 163 -9.51 -3.16 -2.66
CA VAL A 163 -9.62 -2.91 -1.20
C VAL A 163 -9.56 -1.41 -0.90
N VAL A 164 -8.59 -0.68 -1.48
CA VAL A 164 -8.47 0.77 -1.30
C VAL A 164 -9.72 1.50 -1.81
N PHE A 165 -10.22 1.12 -2.97
CA PHE A 165 -11.43 1.71 -3.55
C PHE A 165 -12.65 1.49 -2.64
N ILE A 166 -12.83 0.28 -2.10
CA ILE A 166 -13.90 -0.01 -1.14
C ILE A 166 -13.75 0.85 0.11
N LEU A 167 -12.54 0.98 0.67
CA LEU A 167 -12.28 1.84 1.82
C LEU A 167 -12.57 3.32 1.49
N TRP A 168 -12.30 3.78 0.28
CA TRP A 168 -12.69 5.13 -0.14
C TRP A 168 -14.20 5.28 -0.27
N MET A 169 -14.90 4.31 -0.85
CA MET A 169 -16.36 4.32 -0.94
C MET A 169 -17.01 4.37 0.44
N VAL A 170 -16.52 3.58 1.39
CA VAL A 170 -16.98 3.61 2.79
C VAL A 170 -16.71 4.97 3.42
N TRP A 171 -15.53 5.55 3.21
CA TRP A 171 -15.19 6.89 3.71
C TRP A 171 -16.14 7.96 3.19
N VAL A 172 -16.30 8.02 1.86
CA VAL A 172 -17.12 9.03 1.18
C VAL A 172 -18.60 8.89 1.57
N ASN A 173 -19.12 7.67 1.67
CA ASN A 173 -20.53 7.45 1.96
C ASN A 173 -20.91 7.65 3.43
N ARG A 174 -19.99 7.38 4.38
CA ARG A 174 -20.31 7.38 5.82
C ARG A 174 -19.73 8.55 6.60
N PHE A 175 -18.62 9.13 6.17
CA PHE A 175 -17.84 10.06 6.99
C PHE A 175 -17.48 11.37 6.30
N SER A 176 -17.47 11.41 4.96
CA SER A 176 -17.35 12.67 4.25
C SER A 176 -18.58 13.53 4.55
N LYS A 177 -18.37 14.82 4.85
CA LYS A 177 -19.48 15.76 4.97
C LYS A 177 -20.28 15.67 3.67
N LYS A 178 -21.57 15.32 3.75
CA LYS A 178 -22.49 15.58 2.64
C LYS A 178 -22.27 17.03 2.26
N LEU A 179 -21.69 17.27 1.09
CA LEU A 179 -21.63 18.59 0.51
C LEU A 179 -23.08 19.04 0.51
N LYS A 180 -23.40 20.07 1.31
CA LYS A 180 -24.73 20.69 1.23
C LYS A 180 -24.83 21.13 -0.22
N THR A 181 -25.57 20.37 -1.00
CA THR A 181 -26.01 20.79 -2.32
C THR A 181 -26.84 22.03 -2.04
N ASN A 182 -26.28 23.20 -2.30
CA ASN A 182 -27.11 24.38 -2.49
C ASN A 182 -27.83 24.13 -3.81
N ALA A 183 -28.93 23.36 -3.72
CA ALA A 183 -29.95 23.28 -4.75
C ALA A 183 -30.90 24.45 -4.56
#